data_AF-A0A950Y0Q7-F1
#
_entry.id   AF-A0A950Y0Q7-F1
#
_cell.length_a   1.000
_cell.length_b   1.000
_cell.length_c   1.000
_cell.angle_alpha   90.00
_cell.angle_beta   90.00
_cell.angle_gamma   90.00
#
_symmetry.space_group_name_H-M   'P 1'
#
loop_
_entity.id
_entity.type
_entity.pdbx_description
1 polymer ?
#
loop_
_entity_poly.entity_id
_entity_poly.type
_entity_poly.pdbx_seq_one_letter_code
_entity_poly.pdbx_strand_id
1 'polypeptide(L)'
;MIRRREFLLTPLALNLGAQSRRPESLLRECVVFSRAYACCPQPELAVRALEAGKFPHAIGAEDSPVIRIPDLTRTDTHRIAIFTAAYGDGVDSPLEKSLKIPLAIWAPDLLKPRTADDILISTVDLAPTFLALRGEPVPEGVQGRDLSGVLLGKNHDLPGSVYIEGGIGTVVEWRAVIRGFEKMVMDLNGNVTHLYNLAEDPGENTNLVLDSADQLTRDALVALARSWMRKTGDHSDASGLKTR
;
A
#
# COMPACT_ATOMS: atom_id res chain seq x y z
N MET A 1 -2.73 -9.19 24.34
CA MET A 1 -1.74 -8.16 24.77
C MET A 1 -0.95 -7.75 23.53
N ILE A 2 -1.46 -6.78 22.78
CA ILE A 2 -0.93 -6.39 21.46
C ILE A 2 0.34 -5.54 21.70
N ARG A 3 1.50 -6.02 21.23
CA ARG A 3 2.77 -5.26 21.33
C ARG A 3 2.63 -3.99 20.51
N ARG A 4 2.94 -2.85 21.13
CA ARG A 4 3.02 -1.51 20.54
C ARG A 4 3.85 -1.56 19.24
N ARG A 5 3.19 -1.62 18.10
CA ARG A 5 3.73 -1.08 16.85
C ARG A 5 3.37 0.40 16.87
N GLU A 6 4.36 1.25 16.66
CA GLU A 6 4.21 2.70 16.60
C GLU A 6 3.24 3.03 15.45
N PHE A 7 1.96 3.20 15.78
CA PHE A 7 1.08 3.94 14.91
C PHE A 7 1.70 5.33 14.77
N LEU A 8 1.79 5.86 13.55
CA LEU A 8 1.80 7.31 13.32
C LEU A 8 0.40 7.86 13.70
N LEU A 9 -0.02 7.61 14.95
CA LEU A 9 -0.84 8.51 15.70
C LEU A 9 0.09 9.68 15.96
N THR A 10 0.07 10.68 15.09
CA THR A 10 0.59 11.99 15.46
C THR A 10 0.00 12.30 16.84
N PRO A 11 0.80 12.61 17.87
CA PRO A 11 0.29 13.08 19.16
C PRO A 11 -0.70 14.25 19.01
N LEU A 12 -0.71 14.91 17.85
CA LEU A 12 -1.58 16.00 17.47
C LEU A 12 -3.07 15.64 17.29
N ALA A 13 -3.44 14.42 16.88
CA ALA A 13 -4.87 14.05 16.78
C ALA A 13 -5.53 13.84 18.16
N LEU A 14 -4.74 13.55 19.18
CA LEU A 14 -5.18 13.47 20.58
C LEU A 14 -5.12 14.83 21.29
N ASN A 15 -4.49 15.84 20.68
CA ASN A 15 -4.36 17.19 21.21
C ASN A 15 -5.36 18.15 20.55
N LEU A 16 -6.58 17.67 20.28
CA LEU A 16 -7.73 18.55 20.11
C LEU A 16 -8.06 19.11 21.49
N GLY A 17 -7.88 20.42 21.65
CA GLY A 17 -8.30 21.15 22.84
C GLY A 17 -9.69 20.69 23.29
N ALA A 18 -9.77 20.36 24.58
CA ALA A 18 -10.98 20.04 25.34
C ALA A 18 -11.67 18.67 25.20
N GLN A 19 -11.32 17.75 24.28
CA GLN A 19 -11.85 16.37 24.32
C GLN A 19 -10.86 15.32 23.78
N SER A 20 -10.08 14.71 24.66
CA SER A 20 -9.26 13.53 24.35
C SER A 20 -10.15 12.32 24.07
N ARG A 21 -10.53 12.13 22.80
CA ARG A 21 -11.26 10.92 22.36
C ARG A 21 -10.35 9.70 22.45
N ARG A 22 -10.90 8.56 22.90
CA ARG A 22 -10.15 7.30 22.91
C ARG A 22 -9.92 6.83 21.46
N PRO A 23 -8.75 6.25 21.11
CA PRO A 23 -8.48 5.76 19.76
C PRO A 23 -9.56 4.80 19.22
N GLU A 24 -10.11 3.96 20.09
CA GLU A 24 -11.17 3.00 19.73
C GLU A 24 -12.48 3.64 19.27
N SER A 25 -12.88 4.78 19.87
CA SER A 25 -14.10 5.48 19.46
C SER A 25 -13.93 6.14 18.09
N LEU A 26 -12.72 6.58 17.77
CA LEU A 26 -12.42 7.18 16.46
C LEU A 26 -12.47 6.14 15.34
N LEU A 27 -11.93 4.95 15.57
CA LEU A 27 -11.97 3.85 14.58
C LEU A 27 -13.40 3.43 14.21
N ARG A 28 -14.38 3.60 15.10
CA ARG A 28 -15.80 3.32 14.81
C ARG A 28 -16.44 4.31 13.84
N GLU A 29 -15.80 5.46 13.64
CA GLU A 29 -16.20 6.50 12.69
C GLU A 29 -15.40 6.41 11.37
N CYS A 30 -14.51 5.43 11.23
CA CYS A 30 -13.64 5.28 10.07
C CYS A 30 -14.13 4.21 9.07
N VAL A 31 -13.64 4.32 7.84
CA VAL A 31 -13.44 3.15 6.97
C VAL A 31 -12.11 2.51 7.38
N VAL A 32 -12.14 1.29 7.90
CA VAL A 32 -10.96 0.55 8.37
C VAL A 32 -10.61 -0.53 7.36
N PHE A 33 -9.36 -0.59 6.92
CA PHE A 33 -8.89 -1.56 5.94
C PHE A 33 -8.09 -2.67 6.62
N SER A 34 -8.51 -3.91 6.43
CA SER A 34 -7.75 -5.07 6.95
C SER A 34 -6.65 -5.54 5.99
N ARG A 35 -6.63 -5.02 4.76
CA ARG A 35 -5.75 -5.44 3.67
C ARG A 35 -5.11 -4.24 2.97
N ALA A 36 -4.40 -3.45 3.77
CA ALA A 36 -3.59 -2.33 3.33
C ALA A 36 -2.10 -2.70 3.34
N TYR A 37 -1.39 -2.28 2.30
CA TYR A 37 0.00 -2.66 2.04
C TYR A 37 0.87 -1.46 1.72
N ALA A 38 2.05 -1.40 2.32
CA ALA A 38 3.11 -0.54 1.83
C ALA A 38 3.56 -1.02 0.44
N CYS A 39 3.70 -0.09 -0.50
CA CYS A 39 4.30 -0.39 -1.80
C CYS A 39 5.81 -0.71 -1.71
N CYS A 40 6.44 -0.42 -0.57
CA CYS A 40 7.84 -0.68 -0.30
C CYS A 40 8.08 -0.78 1.21
N PRO A 41 8.90 -1.73 1.69
CA PRO A 41 9.24 -1.81 3.12
C PRO A 41 10.34 -0.82 3.55
N GLN A 42 11.08 -0.21 2.61
CA GLN A 42 12.16 0.74 2.92
C GLN A 42 11.57 2.08 3.36
N PRO A 43 11.79 2.55 4.60
CA PRO A 43 11.06 3.67 5.18
C PRO A 43 11.03 4.96 4.36
N GLU A 44 12.20 5.43 3.91
CA GLU A 44 12.32 6.69 3.16
C GLU A 44 11.63 6.60 1.80
N LEU A 45 11.81 5.49 1.08
CA LEU A 45 11.18 5.27 -0.22
C LEU A 45 9.66 5.12 -0.08
N ALA A 46 9.20 4.42 0.95
CA ALA A 46 7.78 4.22 1.21
C ALA A 46 7.06 5.55 1.50
N VAL A 47 7.67 6.45 2.26
CA VAL A 47 7.17 7.81 2.51
C VAL A 47 7.09 8.61 1.21
N ARG A 48 8.18 8.64 0.43
CA ARG A 48 8.19 9.36 -0.85
C ARG A 48 7.17 8.82 -1.84
N ALA A 49 7.01 7.50 -1.90
CA ALA A 49 6.06 6.83 -2.77
C ALA A 49 4.61 7.16 -2.41
N LEU A 50 4.30 7.18 -1.11
CA LEU A 50 3.01 7.62 -0.61
C LEU A 50 2.74 9.08 -0.98
N GLU A 51 3.70 9.98 -0.73
CA GLU A 51 3.54 11.41 -0.98
C GLU A 51 3.47 11.78 -2.48
N ALA A 52 4.20 11.06 -3.34
CA ALA A 52 4.19 11.27 -4.79
C ALA A 52 3.07 10.50 -5.50
N GLY A 53 2.46 9.50 -4.85
CA GLY A 53 1.55 8.56 -5.51
C GLY A 53 2.21 7.73 -6.61
N LYS A 54 3.52 7.52 -6.52
CA LYS A 54 4.35 6.79 -7.49
C LYS A 54 5.05 5.63 -6.79
N PHE A 55 5.29 4.55 -7.50
CA PHE A 55 6.10 3.45 -7.01
C PHE A 55 7.60 3.84 -6.94
N PRO A 56 8.39 3.24 -6.03
CA PRO A 56 9.80 3.61 -5.83
C PRO A 56 10.65 3.66 -7.09
N HIS A 57 10.50 2.71 -8.04
CA HIS A 57 11.25 2.73 -9.29
C HIS A 57 11.06 3.99 -10.13
N ALA A 58 9.88 4.63 -10.03
CA ALA A 58 9.48 5.78 -10.83
C ALA A 58 9.73 7.13 -10.14
N ILE A 59 10.30 7.13 -8.93
CA ILE A 59 10.57 8.34 -8.16
C ILE A 59 12.00 8.81 -8.44
N GLY A 60 12.14 9.90 -9.18
CA GLY A 60 13.39 10.61 -9.41
C GLY A 60 13.79 11.53 -8.25
N ALA A 61 14.97 12.14 -8.33
CA ALA A 61 15.45 13.10 -7.33
C ALA A 61 14.63 14.41 -7.33
N GLU A 62 14.15 14.81 -8.49
CA GLU A 62 13.38 16.06 -8.71
C GLU A 62 11.87 15.89 -8.49
N ASP A 63 11.40 14.67 -8.22
CA ASP A 63 9.98 14.43 -8.00
C ASP A 63 9.51 15.11 -6.72
N SER A 64 8.58 16.04 -6.90
CA SER A 64 7.92 16.74 -5.80
C SER A 64 6.74 15.93 -5.26
N PRO A 65 6.50 15.98 -3.94
CA PRO A 65 5.32 15.35 -3.33
C PRO A 65 4.04 15.98 -3.89
N VAL A 66 3.05 15.15 -4.26
CA VAL A 66 1.71 15.63 -4.68
C VAL A 66 0.79 15.85 -3.48
N ILE A 67 1.05 15.15 -2.36
CA ILE A 67 0.47 15.39 -1.05
C ILE A 67 1.59 15.36 0.00
N ARG A 68 1.37 15.95 1.18
CA ARG A 68 2.31 15.84 2.31
C ARG A 68 1.70 15.01 3.42
N ILE A 69 2.48 14.14 4.06
CA ILE A 69 2.01 13.35 5.20
C ILE A 69 1.42 14.22 6.32
N PRO A 70 2.01 15.38 6.70
CA PRO A 70 1.37 16.29 7.65
C PRO A 70 -0.05 16.72 7.23
N ASP A 71 -0.32 16.85 5.93
CA ASP A 71 -1.65 17.22 5.42
C ASP A 71 -2.67 16.08 5.52
N LEU A 72 -2.21 14.83 5.62
CA LEU A 72 -3.05 13.67 5.94
C LEU A 72 -3.49 13.66 7.41
N THR A 73 -2.87 14.51 8.24
CA THR A 73 -3.07 14.55 9.70
C THR A 73 -3.68 15.87 10.20
N ARG A 74 -3.86 16.89 9.34
CA ARG A 74 -4.42 18.20 9.75
C ARG A 74 -5.94 18.31 9.55
N THR A 75 -6.57 19.01 10.49
CA THR A 75 -8.01 19.09 10.72
C THR A 75 -8.75 20.22 9.99
N ASP A 76 -8.11 20.99 9.12
CA ASP A 76 -8.77 22.11 8.42
C ASP A 76 -8.30 22.11 6.95
N THR A 77 -9.15 21.86 5.96
CA THR A 77 -10.43 22.58 5.71
C THR A 77 -11.54 21.71 5.08
N HIS A 78 -11.33 20.40 4.91
CA HIS A 78 -12.36 19.43 4.50
C HIS A 78 -12.13 18.10 5.22
N ARG A 79 -12.81 17.91 6.36
CA ARG A 79 -12.77 16.86 7.42
C ARG A 79 -12.42 15.42 7.00
N ILE A 80 -11.26 15.18 6.38
CA ILE A 80 -10.72 13.86 6.06
C ILE A 80 -9.40 13.69 6.80
N ALA A 81 -9.27 12.63 7.58
CA ALA A 81 -8.04 12.24 8.26
C ALA A 81 -7.66 10.79 7.89
N ILE A 82 -6.37 10.53 7.70
CA ILE A 82 -5.84 9.20 7.42
C ILE A 82 -4.96 8.75 8.59
N PHE A 83 -5.23 7.56 9.10
CA PHE A 83 -4.45 6.90 10.15
C PHE A 83 -3.74 5.71 9.53
N THR A 84 -2.42 5.80 9.35
CA THR A 84 -1.65 4.73 8.72
C THR A 84 -0.19 4.76 9.12
N ALA A 85 0.56 3.76 8.66
CA ALA A 85 2.02 3.77 8.63
C ALA A 85 2.46 3.68 7.16
N ALA A 86 3.56 4.34 6.78
CA ALA A 86 4.05 4.25 5.40
C ALA A 86 4.65 2.86 5.08
N TYR A 87 5.08 2.12 6.11
CA TYR A 87 5.74 0.81 6.04
C TYR A 87 5.39 -0.03 7.28
N GLY A 88 5.71 -1.33 7.25
CA GLY A 88 5.53 -2.25 8.38
C GLY A 88 6.62 -2.10 9.44
N ASP A 89 7.43 -3.14 9.65
CA ASP A 89 8.56 -3.10 10.61
C ASP A 89 9.81 -2.36 10.10
N GLY A 90 9.81 -1.92 8.83
CA GLY A 90 10.91 -1.19 8.20
C GLY A 90 12.09 -2.07 7.80
N VAL A 91 12.00 -3.38 8.01
CA VAL A 91 12.97 -4.34 7.49
C VAL A 91 12.65 -4.57 6.02
N ASP A 92 13.65 -4.42 5.15
CA ASP A 92 13.50 -4.70 3.72
C ASP A 92 13.32 -6.20 3.47
N SER A 93 12.08 -6.65 3.63
CA SER A 93 11.67 -8.04 3.56
C SER A 93 10.33 -8.11 2.85
N PRO A 94 10.11 -9.14 2.02
CA PRO A 94 8.87 -9.29 1.30
C PRO A 94 7.74 -9.87 2.17
N LEU A 95 7.91 -10.06 3.48
CA LEU A 95 6.93 -10.70 4.36
C LEU A 95 5.87 -9.71 4.88
N GLU A 96 4.68 -10.21 5.22
CA GLU A 96 3.51 -9.51 5.76
C GLU A 96 3.88 -8.56 6.91
N LYS A 97 4.80 -8.95 7.80
CA LYS A 97 5.23 -8.09 8.91
C LYS A 97 5.85 -6.76 8.46
N SER A 98 6.47 -6.73 7.29
CA SER A 98 7.18 -5.60 6.70
C SER A 98 6.31 -4.83 5.71
N LEU A 99 5.33 -5.51 5.11
CA LEU A 99 4.50 -4.97 4.04
C LEU A 99 3.10 -4.56 4.48
N LYS A 100 2.44 -5.32 5.36
CA LYS A 100 1.08 -5.03 5.80
C LYS A 100 1.09 -3.90 6.83
N ILE A 101 0.26 -2.90 6.59
CA ILE A 101 0.18 -1.69 7.39
C ILE A 101 -1.23 -1.50 7.96
N PRO A 102 -1.38 -0.86 9.12
CA PRO A 102 -2.69 -0.38 9.56
C PRO A 102 -3.14 0.76 8.62
N LEU A 103 -4.43 0.80 8.29
CA LEU A 103 -5.02 1.93 7.58
C LEU A 103 -6.47 2.15 8.01
N ALA A 104 -6.79 3.39 8.35
CA ALA A 104 -8.15 3.86 8.55
C ALA A 104 -8.32 5.27 7.97
N ILE A 105 -9.48 5.52 7.34
CA ILE A 105 -9.84 6.84 6.80
C ILE A 105 -11.07 7.34 7.56
N TRP A 106 -10.93 8.48 8.22
CA TRP A 106 -12.02 9.18 8.90
C TRP A 106 -12.50 10.33 8.04
N ALA A 107 -13.77 10.29 7.64
CA ALA A 107 -14.41 11.37 6.91
C ALA A 107 -15.93 11.30 7.12
N PRO A 108 -16.43 11.56 8.33
CA PRO A 108 -17.79 11.18 8.74
C PRO A 108 -18.91 11.85 7.94
N ASP A 109 -18.64 13.02 7.37
CA ASP A 109 -19.60 13.75 6.51
C ASP A 109 -19.60 13.25 5.05
N LEU A 110 -18.66 12.37 4.69
CA LEU A 110 -18.43 11.91 3.31
C LEU A 110 -18.47 10.38 3.16
N LEU A 111 -17.92 9.65 4.12
CA LEU A 111 -17.74 8.21 4.10
C LEU A 111 -18.54 7.56 5.22
N LYS A 112 -19.24 6.46 4.89
CA LYS A 112 -19.93 5.64 5.90
C LYS A 112 -18.91 4.77 6.63
N PRO A 113 -18.87 4.78 7.97
CA PRO A 113 -17.96 3.93 8.73
C PRO A 113 -18.23 2.44 8.44
N ARG A 114 -17.16 1.68 8.20
CA ARG A 114 -17.22 0.23 7.94
C ARG A 114 -15.84 -0.40 8.02
N THR A 115 -15.80 -1.72 8.09
CA THR A 115 -14.61 -2.48 7.71
C THR A 115 -14.62 -2.74 6.19
N ALA A 116 -13.49 -2.52 5.53
CA ALA A 116 -13.27 -2.74 4.11
C ALA A 116 -12.33 -3.94 3.90
N ASP A 117 -12.84 -5.14 4.18
CA ASP A 117 -12.08 -6.40 4.05
C ASP A 117 -11.95 -6.88 2.60
N ASP A 118 -12.81 -6.35 1.74
CA ASP A 118 -12.90 -6.62 0.30
C ASP A 118 -11.88 -5.81 -0.52
N ILE A 119 -11.31 -4.75 0.05
CA ILE A 119 -10.44 -3.82 -0.68
C ILE A 119 -8.96 -4.12 -0.42
N LEU A 120 -8.23 -4.40 -1.50
CA LEU A 120 -6.77 -4.37 -1.53
C LEU A 120 -6.28 -2.95 -1.85
N ILE A 121 -5.59 -2.33 -0.91
CA ILE A 121 -5.09 -0.95 -1.07
C ILE A 121 -3.58 -0.88 -0.82
N SER A 122 -2.89 -0.11 -1.66
CA SER A 122 -1.46 0.19 -1.51
C SER A 122 -1.25 1.63 -1.04
N THR A 123 -0.12 1.92 -0.38
CA THR A 123 0.22 3.30 0.01
C THR A 123 0.28 4.28 -1.17
N VAL A 124 0.65 3.83 -2.37
CA VAL A 124 0.64 4.68 -3.58
C VAL A 124 -0.76 5.12 -3.99
N ASP A 125 -1.80 4.35 -3.63
CA ASP A 125 -3.20 4.68 -3.93
C ASP A 125 -3.72 5.83 -3.04
N LEU A 126 -3.06 6.12 -1.91
CA LEU A 126 -3.55 7.10 -0.93
C LEU A 126 -3.55 8.53 -1.47
N ALA A 127 -2.47 8.95 -2.13
CA ALA A 127 -2.37 10.29 -2.72
C ALA A 127 -3.48 10.62 -3.72
N PRO A 128 -3.68 9.85 -4.81
CA PRO A 128 -4.75 10.13 -5.76
C PRO A 128 -6.14 10.00 -5.13
N THR A 129 -6.35 9.02 -4.25
CA THR A 129 -7.64 8.85 -3.54
C THR A 129 -7.96 10.07 -2.67
N PHE A 130 -6.97 10.62 -1.98
CA PHE A 130 -7.16 11.75 -1.08
C PHE A 130 -7.43 13.05 -1.82
N LEU A 131 -6.68 13.32 -2.90
CA LEU A 131 -6.94 14.45 -3.79
C LEU A 131 -8.36 14.38 -4.36
N ALA A 132 -8.76 13.21 -4.87
CA ALA A 132 -10.09 13.00 -5.43
C ALA A 132 -11.22 13.18 -4.40
N LEU A 133 -11.03 12.69 -3.16
CA LEU A 133 -12.01 12.90 -2.07
C LEU A 133 -12.15 14.39 -1.67
N ARG A 134 -11.11 15.21 -1.90
CA ARG A 134 -11.16 16.66 -1.72
C ARG A 134 -11.71 17.41 -2.94
N GLY A 135 -11.98 16.71 -4.05
CA GLY A 135 -12.35 17.32 -5.32
C GLY A 135 -11.19 18.02 -6.03
N GLU A 136 -9.95 17.70 -5.66
CA GLU A 136 -8.74 18.22 -6.29
C GLU A 136 -8.34 17.32 -7.47
N PRO A 137 -7.78 17.89 -8.56
CA PRO A 137 -7.33 17.10 -9.69
C PRO A 137 -6.12 16.24 -9.30
N VAL A 138 -6.09 14.98 -9.75
CA VAL A 138 -4.92 14.12 -9.62
C VAL A 138 -3.89 14.50 -10.69
N PRO A 139 -2.64 14.85 -10.33
CA PRO A 139 -1.61 15.21 -11.29
C PRO A 139 -1.28 14.07 -12.27
N GLU A 140 -0.83 14.44 -13.46
CA GLU A 140 -0.32 13.47 -14.44
C GLU A 140 0.92 12.74 -13.89
N GLY A 141 1.06 11.46 -14.23
CA GLY A 141 2.18 10.62 -13.80
C GLY A 141 2.05 10.00 -12.42
N VAL A 142 1.00 10.31 -11.64
CA VAL A 142 0.62 9.52 -10.47
C VAL A 142 0.25 8.11 -10.92
N GLN A 143 0.83 7.09 -10.27
CA GLN A 143 0.66 5.67 -10.64
C GLN A 143 -0.35 4.94 -9.74
N GLY A 144 -0.59 5.48 -8.54
CA GLY A 144 -1.62 4.99 -7.64
C GLY A 144 -3.02 5.09 -8.25
N ARG A 145 -3.94 4.26 -7.75
CA ARG A 145 -5.33 4.24 -8.17
C ARG A 145 -6.14 5.18 -7.29
N ASP A 146 -7.04 5.94 -7.92
CA ASP A 146 -8.08 6.64 -7.20
C ASP A 146 -9.18 5.64 -6.76
N LEU A 147 -9.31 5.46 -5.44
CA LEU A 147 -10.33 4.60 -4.83
C LEU A 147 -11.52 5.40 -4.26
N SER A 148 -11.58 6.71 -4.48
CA SER A 148 -12.65 7.58 -3.95
C SER A 148 -14.04 7.08 -4.35
N GLY A 149 -14.22 6.62 -5.59
CA GLY A 149 -15.47 6.04 -6.06
C GLY A 149 -15.92 4.82 -5.25
N VAL A 150 -15.00 3.90 -4.95
CA VAL A 150 -15.25 2.72 -4.11
C VAL A 150 -15.60 3.14 -2.67
N LEU A 151 -14.88 4.11 -2.12
CA LEU A 151 -15.11 4.60 -0.75
C LEU A 151 -16.46 5.33 -0.60
N LEU A 152 -16.87 6.06 -1.64
CA LEU A 152 -18.17 6.73 -1.72
C LEU A 152 -19.34 5.78 -2.03
N GLY A 153 -19.08 4.48 -2.19
CA GLY A 153 -20.11 3.47 -2.49
C GLY A 153 -20.69 3.57 -3.90
N LYS A 154 -19.94 4.17 -4.85
CA LYS A 154 -20.31 4.15 -6.28
C LYS A 154 -19.97 2.78 -6.87
N ASN A 155 -20.67 2.39 -7.95
CA ASN A 155 -20.38 1.14 -8.64
C ASN A 155 -19.03 1.27 -9.38
N HIS A 156 -17.97 0.78 -8.76
CA HIS A 156 -16.60 0.78 -9.25
C HIS A 156 -15.97 -0.59 -9.00
N ASP A 157 -15.07 -1.01 -9.90
CA ASP A 157 -14.33 -2.25 -9.74
C ASP A 157 -13.40 -2.18 -8.53
N LEU A 158 -13.43 -3.24 -7.72
CA LEU A 158 -12.49 -3.40 -6.62
C LEU A 158 -11.09 -3.74 -7.14
N PRO A 159 -10.03 -3.19 -6.51
CA PRO A 159 -8.66 -3.63 -6.78
C PRO A 159 -8.47 -5.15 -6.65
N GLY A 160 -8.19 -5.83 -7.77
CA GLY A 160 -7.91 -7.26 -7.75
C GLY A 160 -6.55 -7.63 -7.16
N SER A 161 -5.60 -6.69 -7.10
CA SER A 161 -4.24 -6.92 -6.61
C SER A 161 -3.50 -5.66 -6.16
N VAL A 162 -2.41 -5.81 -5.43
CA VAL A 162 -1.39 -4.77 -5.17
C VAL A 162 -0.01 -5.22 -5.67
N TYR A 163 0.83 -4.25 -6.00
CA TYR A 163 2.23 -4.42 -6.43
C TYR A 163 3.15 -3.79 -5.38
N ILE A 164 4.31 -4.41 -5.14
CA ILE A 164 5.24 -4.04 -4.07
C ILE A 164 6.67 -4.24 -4.56
N GLU A 165 7.56 -3.34 -4.14
CA GLU A 165 8.97 -3.32 -4.49
C GLU A 165 9.85 -3.32 -3.25
N GLY A 166 10.96 -4.05 -3.28
CA GLY A 166 11.96 -3.95 -2.24
C GLY A 166 13.35 -4.32 -2.74
N GLY A 167 14.33 -4.12 -1.88
CA GLY A 167 15.74 -4.14 -2.24
C GLY A 167 16.13 -3.04 -3.23
N ILE A 168 15.35 -1.97 -3.39
CA ILE A 168 15.53 -0.97 -4.46
C ILE A 168 16.94 -0.38 -4.42
N GLY A 169 17.62 -0.42 -5.57
CA GLY A 169 18.99 0.05 -5.72
C GLY A 169 20.06 -0.94 -5.24
N THR A 170 19.68 -2.19 -4.94
CA THR A 170 20.60 -3.25 -4.52
C THR A 170 20.61 -4.43 -5.50
N VAL A 171 21.58 -5.33 -5.36
CA VAL A 171 21.66 -6.55 -6.18
C VAL A 171 20.62 -7.61 -5.82
N VAL A 172 19.86 -7.41 -4.74
CA VAL A 172 18.80 -8.32 -4.27
C VAL A 172 17.41 -7.69 -4.43
N GLU A 173 17.22 -6.85 -5.45
CA GLU A 173 15.91 -6.31 -5.79
C GLU A 173 14.89 -7.42 -6.04
N TRP A 174 13.69 -7.21 -5.51
CA TRP A 174 12.58 -8.12 -5.66
C TRP A 174 11.28 -7.36 -5.91
N ARG A 175 10.30 -8.07 -6.48
CA ARG A 175 8.95 -7.59 -6.73
C ARG A 175 7.95 -8.56 -6.14
N ALA A 176 6.88 -8.04 -5.58
CA ALA A 176 5.80 -8.85 -5.05
C ALA A 176 4.44 -8.41 -5.58
N VAL A 177 3.56 -9.38 -5.75
CA VAL A 177 2.14 -9.15 -6.05
C VAL A 177 1.31 -9.91 -5.03
N ILE A 178 0.26 -9.26 -4.54
CA ILE A 178 -0.80 -9.90 -3.77
C ILE A 178 -2.09 -9.78 -4.58
N ARG A 179 -2.69 -10.91 -4.98
CA ARG A 179 -3.98 -11.00 -5.68
C ARG A 179 -4.94 -11.81 -4.84
N GLY A 180 -6.04 -11.20 -4.39
CA GLY A 180 -6.84 -11.85 -3.35
C GLY A 180 -5.94 -12.18 -2.15
N PHE A 181 -5.94 -13.45 -1.72
CA PHE A 181 -5.06 -13.93 -0.66
C PHE A 181 -3.79 -14.61 -1.16
N GLU A 182 -3.58 -14.68 -2.47
CA GLU A 182 -2.39 -15.29 -3.05
C GLU A 182 -1.29 -14.24 -3.13
N LYS A 183 -0.11 -14.57 -2.60
CA LYS A 183 1.06 -13.70 -2.61
C LYS A 183 2.22 -14.38 -3.30
N MET A 184 2.87 -13.66 -4.21
CA MET A 184 4.07 -14.11 -4.89
C MET A 184 5.16 -13.06 -4.81
N VAL A 185 6.40 -13.50 -4.68
CA VAL A 185 7.62 -12.68 -4.69
C VAL A 185 8.60 -13.27 -5.71
N MET A 186 9.19 -12.43 -6.55
CA MET A 186 10.22 -12.81 -7.50
C MET A 186 11.42 -11.86 -7.46
N ASP A 187 12.60 -12.38 -7.81
CA ASP A 187 13.76 -11.54 -8.09
C ASP A 187 13.62 -10.86 -9.48
N LEU A 188 14.56 -9.96 -9.82
CA LEU A 188 14.56 -9.31 -11.13
C LEU A 188 14.92 -10.23 -12.31
N ASN A 189 15.44 -11.43 -12.05
CA ASN A 189 15.64 -12.45 -13.07
C ASN A 189 14.34 -13.22 -13.38
N GLY A 190 13.26 -12.95 -12.63
CA GLY A 190 11.97 -13.63 -12.75
C GLY A 190 11.90 -14.96 -12.02
N ASN A 191 12.87 -15.29 -11.17
CA ASN A 191 12.80 -16.46 -10.31
C ASN A 191 11.85 -16.18 -9.15
N VAL A 192 10.81 -17.02 -9.01
CA VAL A 192 9.89 -16.93 -7.88
C VAL A 192 10.58 -17.46 -6.63
N THR A 193 10.69 -16.62 -5.61
CA THR A 193 11.36 -16.95 -4.33
C THR A 193 10.36 -17.27 -3.22
N HIS A 194 9.17 -16.68 -3.28
CA HIS A 194 8.11 -16.91 -2.30
C HIS A 194 6.75 -17.03 -2.96
N LEU A 195 5.93 -17.94 -2.43
CA LEU A 195 4.55 -18.14 -2.81
C LEU A 195 3.77 -18.54 -1.56
N TYR A 196 2.72 -17.79 -1.23
CA TYR A 196 1.91 -18.00 -0.02
C TYR A 196 0.42 -17.86 -0.31
N ASN A 197 -0.37 -18.67 0.40
CA ASN A 197 -1.81 -18.46 0.55
C ASN A 197 -2.08 -17.79 1.90
N LEU A 198 -2.31 -16.48 1.89
CA LEU A 198 -2.52 -15.66 3.08
C LEU A 198 -3.87 -15.91 3.78
N ALA A 199 -4.81 -16.63 3.15
CA ALA A 199 -6.06 -17.00 3.79
C ALA A 199 -5.85 -18.16 4.76
N GLU A 200 -5.03 -19.13 4.36
CA GLU A 200 -4.73 -20.35 5.12
C GLU A 200 -3.50 -20.19 6.01
N ASP A 201 -2.51 -19.41 5.56
CA ASP A 201 -1.27 -19.13 6.26
C ASP A 201 -0.98 -17.62 6.34
N PRO A 202 -1.73 -16.86 7.17
CA PRO A 202 -1.51 -15.41 7.35
C PRO A 202 -0.13 -15.06 7.93
N GLY A 203 0.58 -16.03 8.49
CA GLY A 203 1.91 -15.87 9.06
C GLY A 203 3.05 -16.21 8.10
N GLU A 204 2.74 -16.69 6.90
CA GLU A 204 3.72 -17.04 5.85
C GLU A 204 4.77 -18.06 6.32
N ASN A 205 4.32 -19.04 7.09
CA ASN A 205 5.17 -20.10 7.62
C ASN A 205 5.52 -21.18 6.58
N THR A 206 4.70 -21.34 5.54
CA THR A 206 4.84 -22.41 4.52
C THR A 206 5.00 -21.80 3.14
N ASN A 207 6.22 -21.83 2.60
CA ASN A 207 6.50 -21.36 1.25
C ASN A 207 6.14 -22.44 0.20
N LEU A 208 5.19 -22.12 -0.68
CA LEU A 208 4.60 -23.04 -1.66
C LEU A 208 5.33 -23.08 -3.01
N VAL A 209 6.48 -22.40 -3.16
CA VAL A 209 7.17 -22.28 -4.46
C VAL A 209 7.47 -23.62 -5.12
N LEU A 210 7.81 -24.65 -4.34
CA LEU A 210 8.15 -25.98 -4.86
C LEU A 210 6.95 -26.92 -4.94
N ASP A 211 5.76 -26.49 -4.51
CA ASP A 211 4.56 -27.31 -4.61
C ASP A 211 4.04 -27.34 -6.06
N SER A 212 3.93 -28.54 -6.62
CA SER A 212 3.38 -28.74 -7.96
C SER A 212 1.90 -28.39 -8.06
N ALA A 213 1.13 -28.50 -6.96
CA ALA A 213 -0.28 -28.15 -6.94
C ALA A 213 -0.51 -26.65 -7.18
N ASP A 214 0.46 -25.81 -6.80
CA ASP A 214 0.39 -24.35 -6.91
C ASP A 214 1.04 -23.80 -8.19
N GLN A 215 1.47 -24.66 -9.12
CA GLN A 215 2.12 -24.22 -10.35
C GLN A 215 1.27 -23.24 -11.17
N LEU A 216 -0.03 -23.51 -11.31
CA LEU A 216 -0.94 -22.62 -12.05
C LEU A 216 -1.06 -21.24 -11.38
N THR A 217 -1.18 -21.23 -10.04
CA THR A 217 -1.24 -20.00 -9.24
C THR A 217 0.03 -19.19 -9.40
N ARG A 218 1.20 -19.84 -9.27
CA ARG A 218 2.50 -19.23 -9.47
C ARG A 218 2.62 -18.58 -10.85
N ASP A 219 2.29 -19.31 -11.90
CA ASP A 219 2.40 -18.81 -13.29
C ASP A 219 1.46 -17.63 -13.54
N ALA A 220 0.23 -17.68 -12.99
CA ALA A 220 -0.74 -16.60 -13.08
C ALA A 220 -0.28 -15.33 -12.34
N LEU A 221 0.34 -15.47 -11.18
CA LEU A 221 0.89 -14.34 -10.41
C LEU A 221 2.13 -13.75 -11.09
N VAL A 222 2.98 -14.57 -11.72
CA VAL A 222 4.12 -14.09 -12.52
C VAL A 222 3.63 -13.27 -13.71
N ALA A 223 2.59 -13.75 -14.42
CA ALA A 223 1.98 -13.00 -15.51
C ALA A 223 1.40 -11.67 -15.03
N LEU A 224 0.75 -11.66 -13.86
CA LEU A 224 0.21 -10.45 -13.25
C LEU A 224 1.32 -9.47 -12.83
N ALA A 225 2.40 -9.95 -12.22
CA ALA A 225 3.56 -9.11 -11.86
C ALA A 225 4.17 -8.45 -13.09
N ARG A 226 4.38 -9.21 -14.18
CA ARG A 226 4.84 -8.66 -15.46
C ARG A 226 3.86 -7.63 -16.04
N SER A 227 2.55 -7.81 -15.84
CA SER A 227 1.55 -6.83 -16.25
C SER A 227 1.65 -5.54 -15.43
N TRP A 228 1.88 -5.63 -14.12
CA TRP A 228 2.16 -4.47 -13.28
C TRP A 228 3.40 -3.74 -13.75
N MET A 229 4.51 -4.45 -13.94
CA MET A 229 5.77 -3.88 -14.40
C MET A 229 5.62 -3.09 -15.69
N ARG A 230 4.93 -3.66 -16.70
CA ARG A 230 4.64 -2.95 -17.95
C ARG A 230 3.76 -1.72 -17.74
N LYS A 231 2.72 -1.83 -16.91
CA LYS A 231 1.78 -0.74 -16.63
C LYS A 231 2.45 0.43 -15.91
N THR A 232 3.38 0.14 -15.00
CA THR A 232 4.06 1.17 -14.20
C THR A 232 5.34 1.66 -14.85
N GLY A 233 5.83 1.02 -15.93
CA GLY A 233 7.12 1.37 -16.52
C GLY A 233 8.30 0.89 -15.66
N ASP A 234 8.09 -0.17 -14.87
CA ASP A 234 9.16 -0.85 -14.13
C ASP A 234 9.92 -1.76 -15.10
N HIS A 235 10.82 -1.14 -15.86
CA HIS A 235 11.66 -1.82 -16.83
C HIS A 235 12.89 -2.41 -16.12
N SER A 236 12.91 -3.74 -15.98
CA SER A 236 14.16 -4.47 -15.78
C SER A 236 14.64 -5.00 -17.13
N ASP A 237 15.85 -4.63 -17.55
CA ASP A 237 16.49 -5.38 -18.63
C ASP A 237 17.10 -6.67 -18.05
N ALA A 238 17.36 -7.65 -18.92
CA ALA A 238 17.96 -8.93 -18.53
C ALA A 238 19.40 -8.81 -17.99
N SER A 239 19.96 -7.60 -17.91
CA SER A 239 21.30 -7.31 -17.40
C SER A 239 21.30 -6.74 -15.98
N GLY A 240 20.11 -6.47 -15.41
CA GLY A 240 19.98 -5.88 -14.07
C GLY A 240 20.34 -4.39 -14.01
N LEU A 241 20.50 -3.73 -15.16
CA LEU A 241 20.74 -2.29 -15.22
C LEU A 241 19.42 -1.60 -15.59
N LYS A 242 18.97 -0.66 -14.75
CA LYS A 242 17.85 0.22 -15.08
C LYS A 242 18.22 0.98 -16.36
N THR A 243 17.49 0.78 -17.46
CA THR A 243 17.44 1.77 -18.53
C THR A 243 16.85 3.04 -17.93
N ARG A 244 17.72 4.02 -17.69
CA ARG A 244 17.34 5.40 -17.38
C ARG A 244 16.64 6.03 -18.57
#